data_AF-A0A956IKR3-F1
#
_entry.id   AF-A0A956IKR3-F1
#
_cell.length_a   1.000
_cell.length_b   1.000
_cell.length_c   1.000
_cell.angle_alpha   90.00
_cell.angle_beta   90.00
_cell.angle_gamma   90.00
#
_symmetry.space_group_name_H-M   'P 1'
#
loop_
_entity.id
_entity.type
_entity.pdbx_description
1 polymer ?
#
loop_
_entity_poly.entity_id
_entity_poly.type
_entity_poly.pdbx_seq_one_letter_code
_entity_poly.pdbx_strand_id
1 'polypeptide(L)'
;LCYTSGTTGMPKGVLYSHRSLVLHSFAVAASGMVAPDDIGMPVVPMFHVNAWGIPYAAALSGTPLVFGGPVFDGPGLFQLMDGEAVTCAQGVPTLWMGLVAEMRAQGRKPRALRHVVVGGAAVSESMIRAFEDDFGVEVHHAWGMTETAPLGTINRLTQKFQTAPRDVQVRQKLKQGLPAFGVEIRIVDAQGHCLPHDGVAQGHIQVRGPWVIKSYFKDVVSPLTEAEALTAISAAPAMQPTAWRPAFAAIEGRAWPASTRALPCATSR
;
A
#
# COMPACT_ATOMS: atom_id res chain seq x y z
N LEU A 1 9.03 8.50 15.66
CA LEU A 1 10.34 8.21 15.04
C LEU A 1 10.42 6.70 14.87
N CYS A 2 10.62 6.21 13.65
CA CYS A 2 10.89 4.79 13.38
C CYS A 2 12.27 4.67 12.74
N TYR A 3 13.04 3.65 13.08
CA TYR A 3 14.29 3.35 12.37
C TYR A 3 14.04 2.31 11.29
N THR A 4 14.67 2.49 10.14
CA THR A 4 14.70 1.52 9.04
C THR A 4 16.13 1.08 8.80
N SER A 5 16.35 -0.23 8.62
CA SER A 5 17.70 -0.79 8.48
C SER A 5 18.36 -0.44 7.15
N GLY A 6 17.60 -0.02 6.14
CA GLY A 6 18.11 0.26 4.79
C GLY A 6 18.82 -0.95 4.15
N THR A 7 19.41 -0.76 2.98
CA THR A 7 20.24 -1.75 2.27
C THR A 7 21.74 -1.56 2.52
N THR A 8 22.14 -0.44 3.15
CA THR A 8 23.55 -0.09 3.40
C THR A 8 23.72 0.56 4.78
N GLY A 9 24.66 0.05 5.58
CA GLY A 9 25.17 0.75 6.77
C GLY A 9 24.25 0.73 8.00
N MET A 10 24.30 1.80 8.78
CA MET A 10 23.56 1.96 10.04
C MET A 10 22.07 2.29 9.80
N PRO A 11 21.15 1.85 10.68
CA PRO A 11 19.74 2.19 10.56
C PRO A 11 19.51 3.70 10.53
N LYS A 12 18.65 4.15 9.61
CA LYS A 12 18.30 5.57 9.44
C LYS A 12 16.96 5.87 10.09
N GLY A 13 16.88 7.01 10.77
CA GLY A 13 15.68 7.42 11.50
C GLY A 13 14.69 8.16 10.60
N VAL A 14 13.43 7.75 10.58
CA VAL A 14 12.32 8.46 9.95
C VAL A 14 11.53 9.22 11.02
N LEU A 15 11.61 10.55 10.96
CA LEU A 15 10.94 11.44 11.91
C LEU A 15 9.64 12.00 11.29
N TYR A 16 8.50 11.49 11.77
CA TYR A 16 7.19 12.02 11.41
C TYR A 16 6.87 13.30 12.19
N SER A 17 6.06 14.16 11.59
CA SER A 17 5.41 15.29 12.27
C SER A 17 3.97 14.94 12.66
N HIS A 18 3.39 15.66 13.61
CA HIS A 18 1.95 15.54 13.89
C HIS A 18 1.10 15.82 12.64
N ARG A 19 1.44 16.86 11.87
CA ARG A 19 0.74 17.18 10.61
C ARG A 19 0.74 16.00 9.64
N SER A 20 1.90 15.35 9.43
CA SER A 20 2.01 14.22 8.51
C SER A 20 1.17 13.03 8.99
N LEU A 21 1.19 12.71 10.29
CA LEU A 21 0.43 11.57 10.83
C LEU A 21 -1.08 11.82 10.77
N VAL A 22 -1.55 13.04 11.05
CA VAL A 22 -2.98 13.38 10.95
C VAL A 22 -3.45 13.29 9.49
N LEU A 23 -2.71 13.88 8.54
CA LEU A 23 -3.08 13.82 7.11
C LEU A 23 -3.04 12.39 6.57
N HIS A 24 -2.04 11.61 6.98
CA HIS A 24 -1.94 10.19 6.64
C HIS A 24 -3.13 9.39 7.21
N SER A 25 -3.55 9.67 8.44
CA SER A 25 -4.70 9.01 9.07
C SER A 25 -6.01 9.25 8.29
N PHE A 26 -6.23 10.47 7.79
CA PHE A 26 -7.36 10.75 6.90
C PHE A 26 -7.28 9.93 5.60
N ALA A 27 -6.08 9.77 5.03
CA ALA A 27 -5.90 8.99 3.81
C ALA A 27 -6.08 7.47 4.03
N VAL A 28 -5.66 6.94 5.19
CA VAL A 28 -5.91 5.54 5.58
C VAL A 28 -7.40 5.29 5.81
N ALA A 29 -8.11 6.21 6.47
CA ALA A 29 -9.56 6.09 6.62
C ALA A 29 -10.27 6.14 5.25
N ALA A 30 -9.85 7.03 4.35
CA ALA A 30 -10.42 7.16 3.01
C ALA A 30 -10.08 5.97 2.08
N SER A 31 -8.97 5.25 2.32
CA SER A 31 -8.59 4.09 1.52
C SER A 31 -9.48 2.87 1.77
N GLY A 32 -10.11 2.81 2.95
CA GLY A 32 -10.86 1.65 3.43
C GLY A 32 -9.96 0.51 3.89
N MET A 33 -8.71 0.78 4.28
CA MET A 33 -7.89 -0.20 5.02
C MET A 33 -8.48 -0.52 6.40
N VAL A 34 -9.25 0.41 6.95
CA VAL A 34 -10.10 0.28 8.14
C VAL A 34 -11.26 1.27 8.00
N ALA A 35 -12.47 0.84 8.33
CA ALA A 35 -13.69 1.66 8.22
C ALA A 35 -14.40 1.81 9.58
N PRO A 36 -15.30 2.80 9.76
CA PRO A 36 -16.05 2.97 11.00
C PRO A 36 -16.91 1.76 11.42
N ASP A 37 -17.35 0.95 10.45
CA ASP A 37 -18.17 -0.26 10.67
C ASP A 37 -17.32 -1.53 10.83
N ASP A 38 -16.00 -1.41 10.92
CA ASP A 38 -15.11 -2.54 11.17
C ASP A 38 -14.87 -2.81 12.66
N ILE A 39 -14.42 -4.02 12.96
CA ILE A 39 -13.60 -4.36 14.13
C ILE A 39 -12.22 -4.71 13.59
N GLY A 40 -11.27 -3.78 13.74
CA GLY A 40 -9.95 -3.87 13.12
C GLY A 40 -8.93 -4.62 13.98
N MET A 41 -8.09 -5.44 13.36
CA MET A 41 -6.97 -6.11 14.03
C MET A 41 -5.65 -5.79 13.32
N PRO A 42 -4.87 -4.80 13.80
CA PRO A 42 -3.53 -4.56 13.30
C PRO A 42 -2.60 -5.69 13.77
N VAL A 43 -2.40 -6.68 12.91
CA VAL A 43 -1.42 -7.76 13.16
C VAL A 43 0.00 -7.27 12.90
N VAL A 44 0.16 -6.22 12.07
CA VAL A 44 1.43 -5.52 11.92
C VAL A 44 1.86 -4.94 13.27
N PRO A 45 3.10 -5.21 13.74
CA PRO A 45 3.56 -4.66 15.01
C PRO A 45 3.54 -3.13 15.04
N MET A 46 3.18 -2.54 16.18
CA MET A 46 3.11 -1.08 16.33
C MET A 46 4.48 -0.39 16.15
N PHE A 47 5.57 -1.10 16.40
CA PHE A 47 6.92 -0.60 16.12
C PHE A 47 7.28 -0.61 14.62
N HIS A 48 6.51 -1.33 13.79
CA HIS A 48 6.69 -1.37 12.34
C HIS A 48 5.79 -0.31 11.67
N VAL A 49 6.34 0.90 11.56
CA VAL A 49 5.70 2.07 10.92
C VAL A 49 4.32 2.37 11.52
N ASN A 50 4.24 2.43 12.85
CA ASN A 50 3.02 2.74 13.62
C ASN A 50 1.84 1.80 13.30
N ALA A 51 2.09 0.51 13.10
CA ALA A 51 1.08 -0.46 12.64
C ALA A 51 0.30 0.06 11.42
N TRP A 52 1.04 0.62 10.46
CA TRP A 52 0.53 1.23 9.23
C TRP A 52 -0.44 2.41 9.40
N GLY A 53 -0.42 3.05 10.56
CA GLY A 53 -1.31 4.16 10.90
C GLY A 53 -2.72 3.71 11.30
N ILE A 54 -2.99 2.40 11.37
CA ILE A 54 -4.30 1.86 11.76
C ILE A 54 -4.74 2.36 13.13
N PRO A 55 -3.89 2.41 14.18
CA PRO A 55 -4.30 2.95 15.47
C PRO A 55 -4.78 4.41 15.39
N TYR A 56 -4.16 5.23 14.54
CA TYR A 56 -4.55 6.63 14.37
C TYR A 56 -5.80 6.79 13.52
N ALA A 57 -5.91 6.04 12.42
CA ALA A 57 -7.09 6.04 11.58
C ALA A 57 -8.33 5.53 12.33
N ALA A 58 -8.19 4.46 13.12
CA ALA A 58 -9.25 3.93 13.95
C ALA A 58 -9.70 4.91 15.04
N ALA A 59 -8.75 5.58 15.71
CA ALA A 59 -9.08 6.63 16.67
C ALA A 59 -9.80 7.83 15.99
N LEU A 60 -9.41 8.17 14.76
CA LEU A 60 -10.04 9.22 13.96
C LEU A 60 -11.49 8.87 13.58
N SER A 61 -11.75 7.61 13.22
CA SER A 61 -13.06 7.13 12.73
C SER A 61 -13.96 6.54 13.82
N GLY A 62 -13.47 6.37 15.06
CA GLY A 62 -14.18 5.66 16.12
C GLY A 62 -14.27 4.16 15.92
N THR A 63 -13.36 3.57 15.12
CA THR A 63 -13.36 2.14 14.83
C THR A 63 -12.76 1.35 16.00
N PRO A 64 -13.45 0.33 16.54
CA PRO A 64 -12.88 -0.54 17.57
C PRO A 64 -11.69 -1.36 17.05
N LEU A 65 -10.70 -1.58 17.92
CA LEU A 65 -9.50 -2.36 17.61
C LEU A 65 -9.33 -3.54 18.57
N VAL A 66 -8.89 -4.66 18.02
CA VAL A 66 -8.43 -5.86 18.75
C VAL A 66 -6.92 -5.95 18.63
N PHE A 67 -6.21 -5.97 19.75
CA PHE A 67 -4.75 -6.11 19.77
C PHE A 67 -4.35 -7.54 20.16
N GLY A 68 -3.69 -8.25 19.23
CA GLY A 68 -3.28 -9.65 19.44
C GLY A 68 -2.10 -9.84 20.40
N GLY A 69 -1.44 -8.77 20.84
CA GLY A 69 -0.26 -8.87 21.71
C GLY A 69 0.84 -9.71 21.05
N PRO A 70 1.27 -10.83 21.66
CA PRO A 70 2.29 -11.72 21.10
C PRO A 70 1.76 -12.76 20.09
N VAL A 71 0.45 -12.77 19.80
CA VAL A 71 -0.18 -13.78 18.94
C VAL A 71 0.04 -13.43 17.46
N PHE A 72 0.83 -14.26 16.77
CA PHE A 72 1.20 -14.06 15.36
C PHE A 72 1.12 -15.34 14.51
N ASP A 73 0.75 -16.48 15.10
CA ASP A 73 0.58 -17.76 14.41
C ASP A 73 -0.85 -17.94 13.89
N GLY A 74 -1.02 -18.80 12.87
CA GLY A 74 -2.32 -19.06 12.24
C GLY A 74 -3.44 -19.44 13.22
N PRO A 75 -3.24 -20.47 14.08
CA PRO A 75 -4.23 -20.89 15.08
C PRO A 75 -4.62 -19.76 16.05
N GLY A 76 -3.64 -19.05 16.61
CA GLY A 76 -3.90 -17.96 17.53
C GLY A 76 -4.65 -16.79 16.89
N LEU A 77 -4.25 -16.39 15.67
CA LEU A 77 -4.95 -15.37 14.89
C LEU A 77 -6.39 -15.78 14.60
N PHE A 78 -6.60 -17.03 14.15
CA PHE A 78 -7.93 -17.55 13.88
C PHE A 78 -8.83 -17.48 15.12
N GLN A 79 -8.36 -18.02 16.25
CA GLN A 79 -9.11 -18.06 17.50
C GLN A 79 -9.50 -16.65 17.97
N LEU A 80 -8.55 -15.71 17.95
CA LEU A 80 -8.78 -14.35 18.40
C LEU A 80 -9.74 -13.61 17.46
N MET A 81 -9.54 -13.72 16.15
CA MET A 81 -10.43 -13.10 15.15
C MET A 81 -11.86 -13.64 15.23
N ASP A 82 -12.02 -14.94 15.46
CA ASP A 82 -13.33 -15.58 15.59
C ASP A 82 -14.01 -15.16 16.90
N GLY A 83 -13.27 -15.16 18.01
CA GLY A 83 -13.74 -14.74 19.34
C GLY A 83 -14.23 -13.30 19.37
N GLU A 84 -13.41 -12.37 18.90
CA GLU A 84 -13.66 -10.91 18.95
C GLU A 84 -14.41 -10.36 17.72
N ALA A 85 -14.84 -11.25 16.82
CA ALA A 85 -15.58 -10.88 15.60
C ALA A 85 -14.84 -9.85 14.73
N VAL A 86 -13.52 -10.00 14.58
CA VAL A 86 -12.68 -9.15 13.73
C VAL A 86 -13.21 -9.17 12.28
N THR A 87 -13.43 -7.99 11.71
CA THR A 87 -13.94 -7.82 10.34
C THR A 87 -12.84 -7.48 9.34
N CYS A 88 -11.79 -6.81 9.79
CA CYS A 88 -10.64 -6.46 8.96
C CYS A 88 -9.33 -6.60 9.71
N ALA A 89 -8.28 -7.02 9.00
CA ALA A 89 -6.97 -7.21 9.59
C ALA A 89 -5.85 -6.84 8.63
N GLN A 90 -4.75 -6.29 9.16
CA GLN A 90 -3.63 -5.76 8.38
C GLN A 90 -2.35 -6.49 8.76
N GLY A 91 -1.56 -6.92 7.77
CA GLY A 91 -0.48 -7.86 7.99
C GLY A 91 0.37 -8.15 6.76
N VAL A 92 1.51 -8.79 6.98
CA VAL A 92 2.44 -9.21 5.93
C VAL A 92 2.06 -10.60 5.38
N PRO A 93 2.46 -10.95 4.14
CA PRO A 93 2.11 -12.24 3.52
C PRO A 93 2.37 -13.47 4.38
N THR A 94 3.45 -13.52 5.16
CA THR A 94 3.79 -14.68 5.99
C THR A 94 2.75 -14.98 7.07
N LEU A 95 2.21 -13.95 7.73
CA LEU A 95 1.12 -14.09 8.70
C LEU A 95 -0.14 -14.65 8.03
N TRP A 96 -0.43 -14.13 6.84
CA TRP A 96 -1.60 -14.54 6.07
C TRP A 96 -1.52 -15.96 5.54
N MET A 97 -0.34 -16.45 5.17
CA MET A 97 -0.15 -17.87 4.84
C MET A 97 -0.48 -18.77 6.04
N GLY A 98 -0.06 -18.38 7.26
CA GLY A 98 -0.42 -19.09 8.48
C GLY A 98 -1.92 -19.12 8.73
N LEU A 99 -2.60 -17.97 8.60
CA LEU A 99 -4.05 -17.88 8.74
C LEU A 99 -4.79 -18.72 7.69
N VAL A 100 -4.37 -18.69 6.42
CA VAL A 100 -4.96 -19.52 5.35
C VAL A 100 -4.80 -21.00 5.64
N ALA A 101 -3.62 -21.44 6.10
CA ALA A 101 -3.41 -22.83 6.48
C ALA A 101 -4.37 -23.26 7.60
N GLU A 102 -4.57 -22.40 8.60
CA GLU A 102 -5.52 -22.65 9.68
C GLU A 102 -6.97 -22.67 9.20
N MET A 103 -7.39 -21.71 8.36
CA MET A 103 -8.75 -21.69 7.81
C MET A 103 -9.05 -22.96 6.99
N ARG A 104 -8.05 -23.50 6.29
CA ARG A 104 -8.17 -24.79 5.59
C ARG A 104 -8.29 -25.96 6.55
N ALA A 105 -7.51 -25.97 7.63
CA ALA A 105 -7.59 -27.00 8.67
C ALA A 105 -8.96 -26.98 9.38
N GLN A 106 -9.51 -25.79 9.62
CA GLN A 106 -10.83 -25.58 10.23
C GLN A 106 -11.98 -25.78 9.23
N GLY A 107 -11.70 -25.80 7.93
CA GLY A 107 -12.70 -25.85 6.86
C GLY A 107 -13.59 -24.59 6.78
N ARG A 108 -13.19 -23.49 7.42
CA ARG A 108 -13.93 -22.22 7.47
C ARG A 108 -13.01 -21.06 7.79
N LYS A 109 -13.48 -19.83 7.55
CA LYS A 109 -12.86 -18.59 8.03
C LYS A 109 -13.35 -18.20 9.45
N PRO A 110 -12.68 -17.25 10.12
CA PRO A 110 -13.30 -16.52 11.23
C PRO A 110 -14.62 -15.88 10.80
N ARG A 111 -15.66 -16.04 11.62
CA ARG A 111 -17.06 -15.76 11.24
C ARG A 111 -17.28 -14.37 10.63
N ALA A 112 -16.68 -13.35 11.23
CA ALA A 112 -16.89 -11.95 10.87
C ALA A 112 -15.89 -11.40 9.85
N LEU A 113 -14.79 -12.12 9.55
CA LEU A 113 -13.72 -11.60 8.72
C LEU A 113 -14.22 -11.31 7.29
N ARG A 114 -14.13 -10.05 6.86
CA ARG A 114 -14.60 -9.56 5.56
C ARG A 114 -13.44 -9.32 4.60
N HIS A 115 -12.36 -8.72 5.08
CA HIS A 115 -11.21 -8.39 4.22
C HIS A 115 -9.90 -8.37 5.00
N VAL A 116 -8.80 -8.58 4.29
CA VAL A 116 -7.44 -8.45 4.80
C VAL A 116 -6.64 -7.48 3.95
N VAL A 117 -5.80 -6.68 4.61
CA VAL A 117 -4.81 -5.83 3.94
C VAL A 117 -3.45 -6.51 3.99
N VAL A 118 -2.90 -6.77 2.80
CA VAL A 118 -1.58 -7.35 2.61
C VAL A 118 -0.62 -6.23 2.25
N GLY A 119 0.56 -6.21 2.84
CA GLY A 119 1.58 -5.21 2.56
C GLY A 119 2.97 -5.61 3.03
N GLY A 120 3.96 -4.75 2.83
CA GLY A 120 5.36 -5.01 3.18
C GLY A 120 6.09 -5.97 2.22
N ALA A 121 5.36 -6.81 1.50
CA ALA A 121 5.86 -7.62 0.39
C ALA A 121 4.77 -7.82 -0.68
N ALA A 122 5.16 -8.38 -1.82
CA ALA A 122 4.21 -8.70 -2.89
C ALA A 122 3.23 -9.79 -2.45
N VAL A 123 1.95 -9.62 -2.79
CA VAL A 123 0.93 -10.67 -2.62
C VAL A 123 1.07 -11.70 -3.76
N SER A 124 0.84 -12.98 -3.45
CA SER A 124 0.81 -14.04 -4.47
C SER A 124 -0.60 -14.27 -5.01
N GLU A 125 -0.71 -14.75 -6.25
CA GLU A 125 -2.00 -15.15 -6.82
C GLU A 125 -2.67 -16.24 -5.98
N SER A 126 -1.88 -17.23 -5.51
CA SER A 126 -2.37 -18.30 -4.65
C SER A 126 -2.99 -17.78 -3.35
N MET A 127 -2.46 -16.69 -2.78
CA MET A 127 -3.01 -16.06 -1.59
C MET A 127 -4.32 -15.35 -1.89
N ILE A 128 -4.38 -14.57 -2.98
CA ILE A 128 -5.61 -13.88 -3.40
C ILE A 128 -6.74 -14.90 -3.58
N ARG A 129 -6.48 -15.97 -4.33
CA ARG A 129 -7.48 -17.02 -4.58
C ARG A 129 -7.86 -17.76 -3.31
N ALA A 130 -6.90 -18.08 -2.44
CA ALA A 130 -7.22 -18.74 -1.18
C ALA A 130 -8.17 -17.91 -0.31
N PHE A 131 -7.89 -16.62 -0.10
CA PHE A 131 -8.79 -15.78 0.68
C PHE A 131 -10.13 -15.55 0.00
N GLU A 132 -10.13 -15.18 -1.28
CA GLU A 132 -11.34 -14.71 -1.95
C GLU A 132 -12.19 -15.85 -2.50
N ASP A 133 -11.57 -16.82 -3.18
CA ASP A 133 -12.27 -17.90 -3.86
C ASP A 133 -12.64 -19.03 -2.87
N ASP A 134 -11.73 -19.41 -1.96
CA ASP A 134 -11.99 -20.49 -0.99
C ASP A 134 -12.81 -20.00 0.22
N PHE A 135 -12.60 -18.75 0.66
CA PHE A 135 -13.16 -18.25 1.93
C PHE A 135 -14.03 -16.98 1.81
N GLY A 136 -14.12 -16.33 0.65
CA GLY A 136 -14.92 -15.12 0.49
C GLY A 136 -14.42 -13.92 1.31
N VAL A 137 -13.10 -13.85 1.59
CA VAL A 137 -12.43 -12.74 2.28
C VAL A 137 -11.72 -11.88 1.24
N GLU A 138 -12.05 -10.60 1.13
CA GLU A 138 -11.39 -9.73 0.15
C GLU A 138 -9.93 -9.46 0.50
N VAL A 139 -9.06 -9.47 -0.51
CA VAL A 139 -7.66 -9.07 -0.38
C VAL A 139 -7.46 -7.67 -0.94
N HIS A 140 -6.96 -6.76 -0.11
CA HIS A 140 -6.51 -5.44 -0.51
C HIS A 140 -4.98 -5.39 -0.41
N HIS A 141 -4.29 -5.07 -1.50
CA HIS A 141 -2.82 -4.96 -1.49
C HIS A 141 -2.42 -3.51 -1.25
N ALA A 142 -1.55 -3.26 -0.29
CA ALA A 142 -1.02 -1.93 0.00
C ALA A 142 0.50 -1.91 -0.21
N TRP A 143 1.00 -0.82 -0.79
CA TRP A 143 2.43 -0.53 -0.83
C TRP A 143 2.76 0.74 -0.08
N GLY A 144 3.94 0.72 0.51
CA GLY A 144 4.43 1.76 1.39
C GLY A 144 5.84 1.46 1.87
N MET A 145 6.43 2.45 2.51
CA MET A 145 7.75 2.41 3.13
C MET A 145 7.68 3.10 4.48
N THR A 146 8.66 2.89 5.34
CA THR A 146 8.79 3.68 6.58
C THR A 146 8.78 5.18 6.27
N GLU A 147 9.44 5.56 5.18
CA GLU A 147 9.59 6.90 4.60
C GLU A 147 8.29 7.54 4.10
N THR A 148 7.22 6.76 3.94
CA THR A 148 5.90 7.22 3.49
C THR A 148 4.82 7.05 4.57
N ALA A 149 5.23 6.89 5.83
CA ALA A 149 4.39 6.94 7.01
C ALA A 149 3.16 6.00 7.18
N PRO A 150 2.97 4.83 6.53
CA PRO A 150 3.63 4.19 5.40
C PRO A 150 2.86 4.27 4.08
N LEU A 151 1.59 4.68 4.06
CA LEU A 151 0.72 4.42 2.90
C LEU A 151 1.14 5.23 1.67
N GLY A 152 1.58 4.53 0.62
CA GLY A 152 1.82 5.10 -0.71
C GLY A 152 0.68 4.78 -1.67
N THR A 153 0.36 3.50 -1.85
CA THR A 153 -0.72 3.03 -2.73
C THR A 153 -1.60 2.01 -2.03
N ILE A 154 -2.85 1.92 -2.49
CA ILE A 154 -3.81 0.89 -2.10
C ILE A 154 -4.44 0.27 -3.34
N ASN A 155 -4.58 -1.05 -3.36
CA ASN A 155 -5.25 -1.78 -4.41
C ASN A 155 -6.60 -2.30 -3.91
N ARG A 156 -7.63 -1.61 -4.37
CA ARG A 156 -9.01 -2.09 -4.38
C ARG A 156 -9.47 -2.08 -5.83
N LEU A 157 -10.22 -3.11 -6.23
CA LEU A 157 -10.74 -3.17 -7.59
C LEU A 157 -11.60 -1.93 -7.86
N THR A 158 -11.20 -1.17 -8.87
CA THR A 158 -12.02 -0.05 -9.34
C THR A 158 -13.29 -0.59 -9.97
N GLN A 159 -14.33 0.24 -10.05
CA GLN A 159 -15.62 -0.11 -10.63
C GLN A 159 -15.48 -0.77 -12.02
N LYS A 160 -14.53 -0.29 -12.84
CA LYS A 160 -14.22 -0.85 -14.17
C LYS A 160 -13.92 -2.35 -14.16
N PHE A 161 -13.29 -2.85 -13.09
CA PHE A 161 -12.84 -4.25 -13.01
C PHE A 161 -13.72 -5.13 -12.14
N GLN A 162 -14.71 -4.58 -11.42
CA GLN A 162 -15.58 -5.38 -10.54
C GLN A 162 -16.40 -6.44 -11.29
N THR A 163 -16.79 -6.15 -12.53
CA THR A 163 -17.54 -7.08 -13.39
C THR A 163 -16.66 -7.78 -14.42
N ALA A 164 -15.34 -7.63 -14.35
CA ALA A 164 -14.42 -8.30 -15.25
C ALA A 164 -14.34 -9.81 -14.94
N PRO A 165 -13.93 -10.67 -15.90
CA PRO A 165 -13.67 -12.08 -15.61
C PRO A 165 -12.72 -12.27 -14.43
N ARG A 166 -12.91 -13.32 -13.62
CA ARG A 166 -12.18 -13.50 -12.35
C ARG A 166 -10.66 -13.43 -12.49
N ASP A 167 -10.09 -14.07 -13.51
CA ASP A 167 -8.64 -14.02 -13.76
C ASP A 167 -8.15 -12.62 -14.11
N VAL A 168 -8.97 -11.79 -14.76
CA VAL A 168 -8.66 -10.38 -14.99
C VAL A 168 -8.65 -9.61 -13.68
N GLN A 169 -9.61 -9.87 -12.78
CA GLN A 169 -9.66 -9.26 -11.46
C GLN A 169 -8.42 -9.61 -10.64
N VAL A 170 -8.06 -10.90 -10.57
CA VAL A 170 -6.86 -11.38 -9.88
C VAL A 170 -5.60 -10.71 -10.44
N ARG A 171 -5.45 -10.63 -11.77
CA ARG A 171 -4.33 -9.91 -12.40
C ARG A 171 -4.26 -8.43 -12.04
N GLN A 172 -5.40 -7.76 -11.83
CA GLN A 172 -5.39 -6.38 -11.34
C GLN A 172 -5.03 -6.30 -9.85
N LYS A 173 -5.55 -7.21 -9.01
CA LYS A 173 -5.27 -7.27 -7.57
C LYS A 173 -3.81 -7.61 -7.25
N LEU A 174 -3.08 -8.27 -8.15
CA LEU A 174 -1.64 -8.52 -8.03
C LEU A 174 -0.77 -7.26 -8.07
N LYS A 175 -1.30 -6.13 -8.57
CA LYS A 175 -0.58 -4.85 -8.60
C LYS A 175 -0.58 -4.19 -7.22
N GLN A 176 0.35 -3.26 -7.00
CA GLN A 176 0.46 -2.50 -5.75
C GLN A 176 -0.65 -1.45 -5.56
N GLY A 177 -1.46 -1.21 -6.60
CA GLY A 177 -2.65 -0.37 -6.54
C GLY A 177 -2.45 1.06 -7.05
N LEU A 178 -3.32 1.95 -6.60
CA LEU A 178 -3.33 3.36 -6.98
C LEU A 178 -2.83 4.24 -5.83
N PRO A 179 -2.19 5.39 -6.11
CA PRO A 179 -1.74 6.32 -5.07
C PRO A 179 -2.88 6.75 -4.16
N ALA A 180 -2.60 6.79 -2.85
CA ALA A 180 -3.49 7.43 -1.90
C ALA A 180 -3.61 8.93 -2.23
N PHE A 181 -4.78 9.52 -1.97
CA PHE A 181 -4.98 10.96 -2.21
C PHE A 181 -3.93 11.78 -1.45
N GLY A 182 -3.23 12.68 -2.15
CA GLY A 182 -2.12 13.47 -1.58
C GLY A 182 -0.73 12.86 -1.80
N VAL A 183 -0.65 11.63 -2.32
CA VAL A 183 0.60 11.03 -2.80
C VAL A 183 0.65 11.12 -4.32
N GLU A 184 1.78 11.56 -4.82
CA GLU A 184 2.13 11.50 -6.23
C GLU A 184 3.26 10.52 -6.45
N ILE A 185 3.18 9.76 -7.55
CA ILE A 185 4.15 8.74 -7.93
C ILE A 185 4.52 8.93 -9.40
N ARG A 186 5.82 8.84 -9.70
CA ARG A 186 6.35 8.75 -11.07
C ARG A 186 7.43 7.69 -11.15
N ILE A 187 7.75 7.26 -12.37
CA ILE A 187 8.92 6.44 -12.67
C ILE A 187 9.93 7.26 -13.48
N VAL A 188 11.22 7.08 -13.20
CA VAL A 188 12.32 7.74 -13.89
C VAL A 188 13.40 6.75 -14.36
N ASP A 189 14.12 7.09 -15.40
CA ASP A 189 15.31 6.33 -15.85
C ASP A 189 16.52 6.55 -14.90
N ALA A 190 17.70 6.06 -15.28
CA ALA A 190 18.93 6.23 -14.49
C ALA A 190 19.46 7.66 -14.51
N GLN A 191 19.01 8.50 -15.44
CA GLN A 191 19.38 9.90 -15.59
C GLN A 191 18.36 10.84 -14.92
N GLY A 192 17.28 10.29 -14.34
CA GLY A 192 16.22 11.06 -13.68
C GLY A 192 15.13 11.57 -14.62
N HIS A 193 15.13 11.19 -15.91
CA HIS A 193 14.07 11.59 -16.83
C HIS A 193 12.79 10.79 -16.57
N CYS A 194 11.65 11.47 -16.62
CA CYS A 194 10.35 10.83 -16.45
C CYS A 194 10.06 9.86 -17.59
N LEU A 195 9.62 8.66 -17.23
CA LEU A 195 9.18 7.62 -18.17
C LEU A 195 7.65 7.63 -18.33
N PRO A 196 7.10 7.13 -19.45
CA PRO A 196 5.66 7.12 -19.71
C PRO A 196 4.92 6.16 -18.76
N HIS A 197 3.67 6.50 -18.43
CA HIS A 197 2.77 5.67 -17.62
C HIS A 197 1.96 4.70 -18.52
N ASP A 198 2.65 3.88 -19.31
CA ASP A 198 2.06 2.98 -20.33
C ASP A 198 1.82 1.54 -19.82
N GLY A 199 2.29 1.22 -18.61
CA GLY A 199 2.22 -0.11 -18.03
C GLY A 199 3.29 -1.09 -18.53
N VAL A 200 4.26 -0.61 -19.32
CA VAL A 200 5.37 -1.39 -19.89
C VAL A 200 6.73 -0.82 -19.46
N ALA A 201 6.89 0.51 -19.49
CA ALA A 201 8.11 1.17 -19.07
C ALA A 201 8.42 0.88 -17.58
N GLN A 202 9.69 0.56 -17.29
CA GLN A 202 10.18 0.26 -15.95
C GLN A 202 11.29 1.25 -15.59
N GLY A 203 11.26 1.75 -14.36
CA GLY A 203 12.25 2.70 -13.86
C GLY A 203 12.19 2.82 -12.33
N HIS A 204 13.01 3.73 -11.80
CA HIS A 204 13.04 4.01 -10.37
C HIS A 204 11.79 4.77 -9.96
N ILE A 205 11.11 4.30 -8.92
CA ILE A 205 9.93 4.96 -8.38
C ILE A 205 10.38 6.24 -7.66
N GLN A 206 9.68 7.33 -7.84
CA GLN A 206 9.82 8.54 -7.03
C GLN A 206 8.47 8.95 -6.48
N VAL A 207 8.44 9.30 -5.20
CA VAL A 207 7.20 9.65 -4.48
C VAL A 207 7.32 10.99 -3.78
N ARG A 208 6.22 11.74 -3.76
CA ARG A 208 6.09 12.96 -2.96
C ARG A 208 4.68 13.06 -2.37
N GLY A 209 4.57 13.72 -1.22
CA GLY A 209 3.29 13.92 -0.54
C GLY A 209 3.48 14.49 0.86
N PRO A 210 2.38 14.82 1.57
CA PRO A 210 2.45 15.50 2.86
C PRO A 210 2.97 14.62 4.01
N TRP A 211 3.08 13.32 3.80
CA TRP A 211 3.66 12.36 4.76
C TRP A 211 4.86 11.58 4.20
N VAL A 212 5.43 12.04 3.10
CA VAL A 212 6.71 11.54 2.59
C VAL A 212 7.83 12.32 3.27
N ILE A 213 8.86 11.64 3.77
CA ILE A 213 9.98 12.30 4.44
C ILE A 213 10.73 13.23 3.49
N LYS A 214 11.31 14.29 4.05
CA LYS A 214 12.24 15.17 3.33
C LYS A 214 13.70 14.79 3.58
N SER A 215 13.97 14.28 4.78
CA SER A 215 15.28 13.80 5.18
C SER A 215 15.17 12.80 6.32
N TYR A 216 16.24 12.03 6.50
CA TYR A 216 16.40 11.19 7.67
C TYR A 216 16.76 12.04 8.90
N PHE A 217 16.44 11.51 10.07
CA PHE A 217 16.69 12.12 11.36
C PHE A 217 18.20 12.24 11.60
N LYS A 218 18.64 13.47 11.94
CA LYS A 218 20.04 13.86 12.14
C LYS A 218 20.91 13.90 10.88
N ASP A 219 20.37 13.58 9.70
CA ASP A 219 21.03 13.87 8.43
C ASP A 219 20.72 15.32 8.04
N VAL A 220 21.75 16.17 8.10
CA VAL A 220 21.67 17.61 7.75
C VAL A 220 21.62 17.82 6.23
N VAL A 221 22.02 16.80 5.47
CA VAL A 221 21.88 16.74 4.01
C VAL A 221 20.64 15.91 3.69
N SER A 222 19.72 16.47 2.91
CA SER A 222 18.58 15.70 2.43
C SER A 222 19.08 14.53 1.59
N PRO A 223 18.68 13.28 1.87
CA PRO A 223 18.93 12.13 1.01
C PRO A 223 18.18 12.25 -0.34
N LEU A 224 17.37 13.29 -0.53
CA LEU A 224 16.81 13.69 -1.82
C LEU A 224 17.83 14.48 -2.66
N THR A 225 19.10 14.10 -2.63
CA THR A 225 19.95 14.37 -3.79
C THR A 225 19.47 13.43 -4.91
N GLU A 226 19.38 13.93 -6.14
CA GLU A 226 18.84 13.23 -7.32
C GLU A 226 19.36 11.79 -7.49
N ALA A 227 20.52 11.45 -6.91
CA ALA A 227 21.16 10.16 -7.02
C ALA A 227 20.93 9.18 -5.85
N GLU A 228 20.66 9.61 -4.62
CA GLU A 228 20.58 8.68 -3.46
C GLU A 228 19.17 8.15 -3.17
N ALA A 229 18.13 8.84 -3.67
CA ALA A 229 16.78 8.27 -3.75
C ALA A 229 16.73 6.99 -4.62
N LEU A 230 17.72 6.78 -5.48
CA LEU A 230 17.79 5.63 -6.40
C LEU A 230 18.11 4.31 -5.68
N THR A 231 18.86 4.33 -4.58
CA THR A 231 19.43 3.10 -4.00
C THR A 231 18.52 2.40 -3.00
N ALA A 232 17.63 3.13 -2.31
CA ALA A 232 16.67 2.54 -1.36
C ALA A 232 15.44 1.91 -2.04
N ILE A 233 15.21 2.20 -3.32
CA ILE A 233 13.98 1.83 -4.06
C ILE A 233 14.18 0.54 -4.88
N SER A 234 15.40 0.02 -5.00
CA SER A 234 15.73 -1.14 -5.86
C SER A 234 15.44 -2.52 -5.25
N ALA A 235 14.92 -2.64 -4.03
CA ALA A 235 14.72 -3.93 -3.37
C ALA A 235 13.36 -4.61 -3.61
N ALA A 236 12.58 -4.15 -4.60
CA ALA A 236 11.48 -4.96 -5.13
C ALA A 236 12.06 -5.89 -6.22
N PRO A 237 11.89 -7.23 -6.12
CA PRO A 237 12.40 -8.13 -7.15
C PRO A 237 11.79 -7.74 -8.49
N ALA A 238 12.67 -7.52 -9.48
CA ALA A 238 12.30 -7.26 -10.85
C ALA A 238 11.22 -8.25 -11.29
N MET A 239 10.06 -7.75 -11.72
CA MET A 239 9.07 -8.58 -12.41
C MET A 239 9.75 -9.16 -13.65
N GLN A 240 9.95 -10.47 -13.66
CA GLN A 240 10.47 -11.16 -14.82
C GLN A 240 9.49 -11.00 -15.99
N PRO A 241 9.96 -10.62 -17.19
CA PRO A 241 9.13 -10.55 -18.36
C PRO A 241 8.82 -11.98 -18.84
N THR A 242 7.66 -12.51 -18.46
CA THR A 242 7.09 -13.63 -19.22
C THR A 242 6.65 -13.10 -20.58
N ALA A 243 7.12 -13.80 -21.61
CA ALA A 243 6.96 -13.47 -23.01
C ALA A 243 5.50 -13.11 -23.36
N TRP A 244 5.32 -12.17 -24.29
CA TRP A 244 4.54 -12.32 -25.53
C TRP A 244 4.17 -10.95 -26.13
N ARG A 245 4.52 -10.78 -27.41
CA ARG A 245 3.94 -9.83 -28.39
C ARG A 245 3.18 -10.66 -29.44
N PRO A 246 2.35 -10.08 -30.33
CA PRO A 246 1.54 -8.86 -30.19
C PRO A 246 0.08 -9.07 -30.66
N ALA A 247 -0.86 -8.30 -30.10
CA ALA A 247 -2.05 -7.89 -30.84
C ALA A 247 -2.58 -6.58 -30.26
N PHE A 248 -3.02 -5.68 -31.16
CA PHE A 248 -3.61 -4.35 -30.95
C PHE A 248 -2.66 -3.17 -30.77
N ALA A 249 -2.05 -2.81 -31.91
CA ALA A 249 -1.93 -1.40 -32.30
C ALA A 249 -3.27 -0.95 -32.90
N ALA A 250 -3.88 0.10 -32.32
CA ALA A 250 -4.72 1.11 -32.97
C ALA A 250 -5.56 1.81 -31.90
N ILE A 251 -5.12 3.00 -31.48
CA ILE A 251 -5.86 4.27 -31.35
C ILE A 251 -4.80 5.24 -30.80
N GLU A 252 -3.92 5.68 -31.69
CA GLU A 252 -3.12 6.88 -31.47
C GLU A 252 -3.95 8.11 -31.88
N GLY A 253 -3.68 9.23 -31.23
CA GLY A 253 -3.87 10.53 -31.86
C GLY A 253 -4.82 11.46 -31.14
N ARG A 254 -4.35 12.10 -30.06
CA ARG A 254 -4.55 13.54 -29.81
C ARG A 254 -3.62 14.00 -28.69
N ALA A 255 -2.55 14.69 -29.08
CA ALA A 255 -1.68 15.45 -28.21
C ALA A 255 -2.45 16.63 -27.59
N TRP A 256 -2.20 16.92 -26.31
CA TRP A 256 -2.62 18.16 -25.67
C TRP A 256 -1.56 19.25 -25.88
N PRO A 257 -1.93 20.47 -26.32
CA PRO A 257 -0.96 21.54 -26.54
C PRO A 257 -0.51 22.16 -25.21
N ALA A 258 0.81 22.31 -25.09
CA ALA A 258 1.45 23.13 -24.08
C ALA A 258 1.19 24.62 -24.36
N SER A 259 0.31 25.27 -23.58
CA SER A 259 0.46 26.68 -23.21
C SER A 259 -0.64 27.10 -22.23
N THR A 260 -0.26 27.35 -20.99
CA THR A 260 -1.00 28.30 -20.14
C THR A 260 -0.01 29.35 -19.68
N ARG A 261 0.10 30.39 -20.50
CA ARG A 261 0.61 31.70 -20.07
C ARG A 261 -0.22 32.18 -18.90
N ALA A 262 0.47 32.74 -17.92
CA ALA A 262 -0.11 33.55 -16.86
C ALA A 262 -1.07 34.60 -17.44
N LEU A 263 -2.21 34.80 -16.77
CA LEU A 263 -3.04 35.98 -16.93
C LEU A 263 -3.14 36.73 -15.60
N PRO A 264 -3.14 38.07 -15.61
CA PRO A 264 -2.92 38.90 -14.44
C PRO A 264 -4.22 39.29 -13.72
N CYS A 265 -3.99 39.80 -12.51
CA CYS A 265 -4.90 40.52 -11.63
C CYS A 265 -5.88 41.46 -12.38
N ALA A 266 -7.17 41.41 -12.02
CA ALA A 266 -8.14 42.44 -12.35
C ALA A 266 -8.98 42.78 -11.11
N THR A 267 -8.90 44.05 -10.73
CA THR A 267 -9.64 44.75 -9.68
C THR A 267 -11.02 45.23 -10.18
N SER A 268 -11.95 45.41 -9.23
CA SER A 268 -13.22 46.18 -9.25
C SER A 268 -14.38 45.67 -10.12
N ARG A 269 -15.50 45.28 -9.50
CA ARG A 269 -16.52 46.15 -8.88
C ARG A 269 -17.13 45.45 -7.67
#